data_AF-A0A6J7MGN5-F1
#
_entry.id   AF-A0A6J7MGN5-F1
#
_cell.length_a   1.000
_cell.length_b   1.000
_cell.length_c   1.000
_cell.angle_alpha   90.00
_cell.angle_beta   90.00
_cell.angle_gamma   90.00
#
_symmetry.space_group_name_H-M   'P 1'
#
loop_
_entity.id
_entity.type
_entity.pdbx_description
1 polymer ?
#
loop_
_entity_poly.entity_id
_entity_poly.type
_entity_poly.pdbx_seq_one_letter_code
_entity_poly.pdbx_strand_id
1 'polypeptide(L)'
;MVFEGGSITVDGEGMLATTEQCLLNPNRNPTLSKEAIASMLQQELGANEIVWLPHGLSMDDDTDGHVDNVACFVAPQTIVLQGCDDPSTPDFSLLAENRRIAEQHNLVIKEVPVLPVVQFGGKTVQVPYLNFYLVNGAVIVPVCGHAADDDVLALIGEFIPNREVVGLDIGGILAYGGGGIHCITQQIPAL
;
A
#
# COMPACT_ATOMS: atom_id res chain seq x y z
N MET A 1 -2.89 21.09 -5.35
CA MET A 1 -2.33 20.27 -4.26
C MET A 1 -1.20 19.45 -4.87
N VAL A 2 -0.02 19.41 -4.24
CA VAL A 2 1.02 18.42 -4.60
C VAL A 2 0.47 17.06 -4.20
N PHE A 3 0.49 16.09 -5.12
CA PHE A 3 -0.24 14.84 -4.96
C PHE A 3 0.31 13.74 -5.89
N GLU A 4 0.48 12.53 -5.35
CA GLU A 4 0.98 11.37 -6.08
C GLU A 4 -0.04 10.23 -6.01
N GLY A 5 -0.28 9.52 -7.12
CA GLY A 5 -1.26 8.43 -7.16
C GLY A 5 -1.01 7.30 -6.15
N GLY A 6 0.26 6.98 -5.85
CA GLY A 6 0.63 5.97 -4.85
C GLY A 6 0.38 6.38 -3.39
N SER A 7 0.09 7.66 -3.14
CA SER A 7 -0.25 8.16 -1.79
C SER A 7 -1.67 7.80 -1.35
N ILE A 8 -2.52 7.28 -2.25
CA ILE A 8 -3.89 6.88 -1.95
C ILE A 8 -4.23 5.48 -2.47
N THR A 9 -5.24 4.87 -1.87
CA THR A 9 -5.99 3.74 -2.45
C THR A 9 -7.48 4.00 -2.25
N VAL A 10 -8.33 3.57 -3.19
CA VAL A 10 -9.78 3.79 -3.16
C VAL A 10 -10.55 2.50 -3.35
N ASP A 11 -11.73 2.40 -2.75
CA ASP A 11 -12.59 1.21 -2.86
C ASP A 11 -13.61 1.28 -4.00
N GLY A 12 -13.76 2.46 -4.63
CA GLY A 12 -14.71 2.73 -5.70
C GLY A 12 -16.14 3.06 -5.25
N GLU A 13 -16.43 3.01 -3.95
CA GLU A 13 -17.75 3.31 -3.34
C GLU A 13 -17.68 4.48 -2.34
N GLY A 14 -16.57 5.21 -2.34
CA GLY A 14 -16.39 6.44 -1.57
C GLY A 14 -15.52 6.28 -0.33
N MET A 15 -14.86 5.14 -0.11
CA MET A 15 -13.77 5.04 0.85
C MET A 15 -12.42 5.28 0.16
N LEU A 16 -11.57 6.02 0.86
CA LEU A 16 -10.19 6.28 0.48
C LEU A 16 -9.30 6.00 1.68
N ALA A 17 -8.13 5.40 1.47
CA ALA A 17 -7.10 5.28 2.49
C ALA A 17 -5.82 5.98 2.00
N THR A 18 -5.10 6.58 2.95
CA THR A 18 -3.86 7.34 2.74
C THR A 18 -3.00 7.22 3.98
N THR A 19 -1.73 7.62 3.90
CA THR A 19 -0.89 7.81 5.09
C THR A 19 -0.86 9.28 5.53
N GLU A 20 -0.82 9.52 6.85
CA GLU A 20 -0.52 10.83 7.42
C GLU A 20 0.92 11.23 7.13
N GLN A 21 1.85 10.27 7.25
CA GLN A 21 3.28 10.45 7.00
C GLN A 21 3.58 11.12 5.65
N CYS A 22 2.85 10.73 4.60
CA CYS A 22 3.03 11.31 3.26
C CYS A 22 2.24 12.62 3.10
N LEU A 23 0.91 12.57 3.20
CA LEU A 23 0.09 13.72 2.80
C LEU A 23 0.21 14.93 3.72
N LEU A 24 0.57 14.73 5.00
CA LEU A 24 0.79 15.81 5.96
C LEU A 24 2.27 16.22 6.06
N ASN A 25 3.13 15.64 5.22
CA ASN A 25 4.54 15.98 5.21
C ASN A 25 4.74 17.47 4.84
N PRO A 26 5.60 18.22 5.56
CA PRO A 26 5.92 19.60 5.22
C PRO A 26 6.46 19.81 3.80
N ASN A 27 7.03 18.77 3.16
CA ASN A 27 7.53 18.85 1.80
C ASN A 27 6.43 18.72 0.73
N ARG A 28 5.20 18.35 1.10
CA ARG A 28 4.05 18.28 0.18
C ARG A 28 3.28 19.59 0.19
N ASN A 29 2.35 19.74 1.11
CA ASN A 29 1.39 20.85 1.14
C ASN A 29 1.46 21.62 2.47
N PRO A 30 2.58 22.30 2.80
CA PRO A 30 2.83 22.85 4.14
C PRO A 30 1.86 23.95 4.59
N THR A 31 1.08 24.52 3.68
CA THR A 31 0.08 25.55 3.98
C THR A 31 -1.33 25.01 4.17
N LEU A 32 -1.54 23.70 3.98
CA LEU A 32 -2.85 23.06 4.06
C LEU A 32 -2.95 22.25 5.35
N SER A 33 -4.07 22.39 6.06
CA SER A 33 -4.37 21.52 7.20
C SER A 33 -4.86 20.16 6.71
N LYS A 34 -4.91 19.18 7.63
CA LYS A 34 -5.47 17.85 7.35
C LYS A 34 -6.92 17.95 6.86
N GLU A 35 -7.73 18.84 7.43
CA GLU A 35 -9.13 19.05 7.04
C GLU A 35 -9.26 19.67 5.64
N ALA A 36 -8.33 20.57 5.28
CA ALA A 36 -8.29 21.14 3.94
C ALA A 36 -7.90 20.09 2.89
N ILE A 37 -6.91 19.24 3.19
CA ILE A 37 -6.52 18.09 2.35
C ILE A 37 -7.70 17.13 2.20
N ALA A 38 -8.34 16.75 3.31
CA ALA A 38 -9.52 15.90 3.29
C ALA A 38 -10.63 16.48 2.41
N SER A 39 -10.95 17.76 2.57
CA SER A 39 -12.00 18.43 1.78
C SER A 39 -11.71 18.38 0.27
N MET A 40 -10.45 18.57 -0.13
CA MET A 40 -10.07 18.44 -1.54
C MET A 40 -10.19 17.00 -2.05
N LEU A 41 -9.75 15.99 -1.27
CA LEU A 41 -9.90 14.59 -1.65
C LEU A 41 -11.38 14.20 -1.82
N GLN A 42 -12.26 14.69 -0.95
CA GLN A 42 -13.71 14.47 -1.07
C GLN A 42 -14.29 15.13 -2.32
N GLN A 43 -13.90 16.37 -2.62
CA GLN A 43 -14.39 17.11 -3.79
C GLN A 43 -13.89 16.54 -5.13
N GLU A 44 -12.61 16.19 -5.21
CA GLU A 44 -11.96 15.81 -6.46
C GLU A 44 -12.07 14.31 -6.75
N LEU A 45 -12.11 13.46 -5.72
CA LEU A 45 -12.11 11.99 -5.87
C LEU A 45 -13.44 11.34 -5.45
N GLY A 46 -14.40 12.13 -4.95
CA GLY A 46 -15.70 11.60 -4.50
C GLY A 46 -15.61 10.74 -3.24
N ALA A 47 -14.54 10.90 -2.45
CA ALA A 47 -14.43 10.22 -1.16
C ALA A 47 -15.50 10.75 -0.19
N ASN A 48 -16.19 9.84 0.50
CA ASN A 48 -17.09 10.12 1.60
C ASN A 48 -16.37 9.95 2.95
N GLU A 49 -15.52 8.94 3.04
CA GLU A 49 -14.75 8.59 4.23
C GLU A 49 -13.28 8.39 3.89
N ILE A 50 -12.40 8.91 4.75
CA ILE A 50 -10.94 8.82 4.57
C ILE A 50 -10.33 8.12 5.78
N VAL A 51 -9.66 7.00 5.53
CA VAL A 51 -8.86 6.24 6.49
C VAL A 51 -7.45 6.82 6.49
N TRP A 52 -7.08 7.50 7.57
CA TRP A 52 -5.76 8.12 7.73
C TRP A 52 -4.83 7.18 8.50
N LEU A 53 -4.14 6.31 7.78
CA LEU A 53 -3.13 5.43 8.37
C LEU A 53 -1.93 6.26 8.84
N PRO A 54 -1.40 6.06 10.05
CA PRO A 54 -0.32 6.92 10.54
C PRO A 54 1.00 6.77 9.75
N HIS A 55 1.30 5.59 9.23
CA HIS A 55 2.64 5.24 8.75
C HIS A 55 2.66 4.60 7.36
N GLY A 56 3.69 4.90 6.57
CA GLY A 56 4.14 4.03 5.49
C GLY A 56 5.18 3.03 6.00
N LEU A 57 6.02 2.50 5.09
CA LEU A 57 7.14 1.65 5.48
C LEU A 57 8.31 2.46 6.06
N SER A 58 9.08 1.84 6.97
CA SER A 58 10.16 2.52 7.69
C SER A 58 11.37 2.90 6.83
N MET A 59 11.56 2.23 5.68
CA MET A 59 12.65 2.55 4.73
C MET A 59 12.17 3.30 3.49
N ASP A 60 10.92 3.78 3.48
CA ASP A 60 10.32 4.52 2.36
C ASP A 60 10.56 6.03 2.48
N ASP A 61 11.84 6.40 2.51
CA ASP A 61 12.31 7.80 2.57
C ASP A 61 12.09 8.52 1.23
N ASP A 62 12.01 7.79 0.12
CA ASP A 62 11.86 8.36 -1.22
C ASP A 62 10.47 8.94 -1.46
N THR A 63 9.43 8.34 -0.86
CA THR A 63 8.03 8.77 -1.04
C THR A 63 7.39 9.33 0.23
N ASP A 64 8.12 9.36 1.34
CA ASP A 64 7.61 9.70 2.67
C ASP A 64 6.46 8.77 3.13
N GLY A 65 6.56 7.49 2.79
CA GLY A 65 5.63 6.45 3.24
C GLY A 65 4.31 6.44 2.47
N HIS A 66 4.35 6.19 1.16
CA HIS A 66 3.16 5.99 0.35
C HIS A 66 2.26 4.85 0.86
N VAL A 67 0.95 4.99 0.64
CA VAL A 67 -0.02 4.00 1.11
C VAL A 67 0.01 2.72 0.28
N ASP A 68 0.40 2.80 -1.01
CA ASP A 68 0.47 1.65 -1.91
C ASP A 68 1.51 0.58 -1.48
N ASN A 69 2.39 0.92 -0.55
CA ASN A 69 3.30 -0.02 0.11
C ASN A 69 2.69 -0.70 1.35
N VAL A 70 1.62 -0.16 1.93
CA VAL A 70 1.10 -0.59 3.25
C VAL A 70 -0.38 -0.95 3.28
N ALA A 71 -1.17 -0.52 2.29
CA ALA A 71 -2.58 -0.86 2.19
C ALA A 71 -3.11 -0.78 0.76
N CYS A 72 -4.08 -1.65 0.44
CA CYS A 72 -4.79 -1.64 -0.83
C CYS A 72 -6.25 -2.06 -0.65
N PHE A 73 -7.19 -1.32 -1.24
CA PHE A 73 -8.58 -1.78 -1.34
C PHE A 73 -8.70 -2.80 -2.46
N VAL A 74 -9.28 -3.98 -2.16
CA VAL A 74 -9.46 -5.07 -3.14
C VAL A 74 -10.92 -5.30 -3.51
N ALA A 75 -11.84 -4.74 -2.73
CA ALA A 75 -13.27 -4.66 -2.98
C ALA A 75 -13.86 -3.51 -2.14
N PRO A 76 -15.11 -3.08 -2.38
CA PRO A 76 -15.79 -2.11 -1.52
C PRO A 76 -15.69 -2.50 -0.03
N GLN A 77 -15.28 -1.55 0.81
CA GLN A 77 -15.06 -1.74 2.25
C GLN A 77 -14.09 -2.89 2.63
N THR A 78 -13.33 -3.45 1.70
CA THR A 78 -12.39 -4.56 1.97
C THR A 78 -10.96 -4.11 1.68
N ILE A 79 -10.19 -3.93 2.75
CA ILE A 79 -8.80 -3.45 2.69
C ILE A 79 -7.85 -4.60 3.04
N VAL A 80 -6.76 -4.72 2.29
CA VAL A 80 -5.61 -5.55 2.64
C VAL A 80 -4.55 -4.65 3.22
N LEU A 81 -4.00 -5.02 4.38
CA LEU A 81 -2.92 -4.31 5.05
C LEU A 81 -1.63 -5.13 5.00
N GLN A 82 -0.50 -4.44 4.84
CA GLN A 82 0.82 -5.01 4.99
C GLN A 82 1.11 -5.10 6.49
N GLY A 83 1.43 -6.29 6.97
CA GLY A 83 2.00 -6.55 8.28
C GLY A 83 3.50 -6.79 8.21
N CYS A 84 4.12 -7.04 9.35
CA CYS A 84 5.51 -7.46 9.48
C CYS A 84 5.60 -8.49 10.61
N ASP A 85 6.31 -9.59 10.37
CA ASP A 85 6.48 -10.71 11.29
C ASP A 85 7.79 -10.64 12.09
N ASP A 86 8.68 -9.70 11.78
CA ASP A 86 9.95 -9.48 12.47
C ASP A 86 9.85 -8.37 13.55
N PRO A 87 9.72 -8.73 14.84
CA PRO A 87 9.61 -7.76 15.94
C PRO A 87 10.89 -6.96 16.21
N SER A 88 12.00 -7.28 15.54
CA SER A 88 13.24 -6.51 15.65
C SER A 88 13.26 -5.27 14.74
N THR A 89 12.31 -5.15 13.81
CA THR A 89 12.19 -4.02 12.88
C THR A 89 11.19 -2.98 13.38
N PRO A 90 11.36 -1.68 13.03
CA PRO A 90 10.34 -0.67 13.33
C PRO A 90 8.96 -1.01 12.75
N ASP A 91 8.93 -1.57 11.53
CA ASP A 91 7.70 -1.89 10.79
C ASP A 91 6.75 -2.81 11.54
N PHE A 92 7.26 -3.71 12.39
CA PHE A 92 6.41 -4.55 13.24
C PHE A 92 5.42 -3.72 14.08
N SER A 93 5.89 -2.64 14.68
CA SER A 93 5.06 -1.76 15.49
C SER A 93 4.27 -0.74 14.66
N LEU A 94 4.87 -0.20 13.59
CA LEU A 94 4.24 0.82 12.76
C LEU A 94 3.04 0.25 12.00
N LEU A 95 3.20 -0.95 11.41
CA LEU A 95 2.14 -1.61 10.64
C LEU A 95 1.04 -2.18 11.55
N ALA A 96 1.39 -2.60 12.78
CA ALA A 96 0.38 -2.94 13.78
C ALA A 96 -0.49 -1.74 14.18
N GLU A 97 0.08 -0.53 14.26
CA GLU A 97 -0.70 0.68 14.52
C GLU A 97 -1.60 1.05 13.34
N ASN A 98 -1.12 0.92 12.09
CA ASN A 98 -1.96 1.07 10.90
C ASN A 98 -3.20 0.15 10.96
N ARG A 99 -2.99 -1.12 11.33
CA ARG A 99 -4.09 -2.08 11.53
C ARG A 99 -5.06 -1.62 12.62
N ARG A 100 -4.56 -1.16 13.76
CA ARG A 100 -5.38 -0.68 14.88
C ARG A 100 -6.19 0.57 14.53
N ILE A 101 -5.69 1.42 13.63
CA ILE A 101 -6.44 2.55 13.09
C ILE A 101 -7.50 2.07 12.10
N ALA A 102 -7.16 1.18 11.16
CA ALA A 102 -8.12 0.63 10.21
C ALA A 102 -9.30 -0.08 10.91
N GLU A 103 -9.05 -0.77 12.04
CA GLU A 103 -10.09 -1.42 12.86
C GLU A 103 -11.12 -0.46 13.47
N GLN A 104 -10.85 0.84 13.49
CA GLN A 104 -11.79 1.87 13.95
C GLN A 104 -12.82 2.25 12.89
N HIS A 105 -12.62 1.78 11.65
CA HIS A 105 -13.52 1.98 10.52
C HIS A 105 -14.35 0.72 10.26
N ASN A 106 -15.48 0.87 9.55
CA ASN A 106 -16.32 -0.26 9.17
C ASN A 106 -15.75 -1.00 7.96
N LEU A 107 -14.62 -1.68 8.15
CA LEU A 107 -13.86 -2.37 7.10
C LEU A 107 -13.78 -3.88 7.34
N VAL A 108 -13.81 -4.64 6.26
CA VAL A 108 -13.28 -6.01 6.25
C VAL A 108 -11.77 -5.92 6.05
N ILE A 109 -11.02 -6.25 7.11
CA ILE A 109 -9.55 -6.20 7.08
C ILE A 109 -8.99 -7.58 6.75
N LYS A 110 -8.15 -7.62 5.71
CA LYS A 110 -7.26 -8.72 5.37
C LYS A 110 -5.82 -8.27 5.63
N GLU A 111 -4.92 -9.21 5.85
CA GLU A 111 -3.54 -8.90 6.20
C GLU A 111 -2.56 -9.84 5.51
N VAL A 112 -1.51 -9.28 4.93
CA VAL A 112 -0.31 -10.01 4.51
C VAL A 112 0.71 -9.87 5.65
N PRO A 113 0.97 -10.92 6.44
CA PRO A 113 1.66 -10.76 7.73
C PRO A 113 3.18 -10.63 7.62
N VAL A 114 3.76 -10.88 6.44
CA VAL A 114 5.21 -10.92 6.22
C VAL A 114 5.65 -9.72 5.38
N LEU A 115 6.71 -9.04 5.81
CA LEU A 115 7.37 -7.98 5.05
C LEU A 115 8.79 -8.42 4.65
N PRO A 116 9.02 -8.82 3.40
CA PRO A 116 10.34 -9.21 2.94
C PRO A 116 11.35 -8.05 3.01
N VAL A 117 12.52 -8.36 3.58
CA VAL A 117 13.71 -7.49 3.58
C VAL A 117 14.86 -8.26 2.96
N VAL A 118 15.43 -7.76 1.85
CA VAL A 118 16.45 -8.48 1.07
C VAL A 118 17.67 -7.60 0.78
N GLN A 119 18.80 -8.24 0.49
CA GLN A 119 19.99 -7.58 -0.04
C GLN A 119 19.93 -7.57 -1.56
N PHE A 120 19.90 -6.38 -2.18
CA PHE A 120 19.92 -6.22 -3.62
C PHE A 120 20.85 -5.07 -4.02
N GLY A 121 21.74 -5.29 -4.99
CA GLY A 121 22.65 -4.25 -5.48
C GLY A 121 23.55 -3.62 -4.40
N GLY A 122 23.87 -4.36 -3.34
CA GLY A 122 24.67 -3.88 -2.20
C GLY A 122 23.90 -3.00 -1.19
N LYS A 123 22.57 -2.95 -1.28
CA LYS A 123 21.69 -2.26 -0.34
C LYS A 123 20.68 -3.23 0.29
N THR A 124 20.28 -2.94 1.52
CA THR A 124 19.07 -3.50 2.12
C THR A 124 17.85 -2.80 1.53
N VAL A 125 16.85 -3.55 1.08
CA VAL A 125 15.59 -3.01 0.54
C VAL A 125 14.39 -3.78 1.10
N GLN A 126 13.25 -3.11 1.24
CA GLN A 126 11.96 -3.72 1.59
C GLN A 126 11.16 -4.00 0.32
N VAL A 127 10.55 -5.18 0.24
CA VAL A 127 9.72 -5.58 -0.92
C VAL A 127 8.31 -5.88 -0.41
N PRO A 128 7.44 -4.87 -0.22
CA PRO A 128 6.07 -5.10 0.21
C PRO A 128 5.30 -5.82 -0.89
N TYR A 129 4.65 -6.93 -0.54
CA TYR A 129 3.77 -7.65 -1.47
C TYR A 129 2.59 -6.79 -1.93
N LEU A 130 2.16 -5.84 -1.08
CA LEU A 130 1.05 -4.93 -1.40
C LEU A 130 1.34 -3.94 -2.52
N ASN A 131 2.60 -3.72 -2.91
CA ASN A 131 2.91 -2.93 -4.10
C ASN A 131 2.64 -3.72 -5.40
N PHE A 132 1.54 -4.47 -5.42
CA PHE A 132 1.02 -5.23 -6.55
C PHE A 132 0.16 -4.36 -7.45
N TYR A 133 -0.13 -4.86 -8.64
CA TYR A 133 -1.03 -4.18 -9.57
C TYR A 133 -2.21 -5.06 -10.01
N LEU A 134 -3.42 -4.51 -9.96
CA LEU A 134 -4.64 -5.18 -10.40
C LEU A 134 -4.87 -4.91 -11.89
N VAL A 135 -4.86 -5.98 -12.69
CA VAL A 135 -5.20 -5.94 -14.12
C VAL A 135 -6.51 -6.69 -14.37
N ASN A 136 -7.10 -6.55 -15.55
CA ASN A 136 -8.29 -7.32 -15.91
C ASN A 136 -8.02 -8.83 -15.78
N GLY A 137 -8.66 -9.47 -14.79
CA GLY A 137 -8.56 -10.92 -14.55
C GLY A 137 -7.36 -11.39 -13.73
N ALA A 138 -6.41 -10.51 -13.35
CA ALA A 138 -5.24 -10.93 -12.58
C ALA A 138 -4.74 -9.87 -11.57
N VAL A 139 -3.90 -10.29 -10.63
CA VAL A 139 -3.10 -9.45 -9.74
C VAL A 139 -1.62 -9.79 -9.93
N ILE A 140 -0.81 -8.78 -10.21
CA ILE A 140 0.63 -8.93 -10.48
C ILE A 140 1.39 -8.51 -9.22
N VAL A 141 1.97 -9.48 -8.52
CA VAL A 141 2.56 -9.29 -7.19
C VAL A 141 4.09 -9.27 -7.30
N PRO A 142 4.79 -8.25 -6.75
CA PRO A 142 6.24 -8.29 -6.65
C PRO A 142 6.66 -9.39 -5.67
N VAL A 143 7.56 -10.27 -6.13
CA VAL A 143 8.24 -11.24 -5.26
C VAL A 143 9.75 -11.05 -5.37
N CYS A 144 10.52 -11.66 -4.46
CA CYS A 144 11.97 -11.42 -4.36
C CYS A 144 12.79 -12.66 -3.97
N GLY A 145 12.22 -13.85 -4.14
CA GLY A 145 12.83 -15.12 -3.73
C GLY A 145 12.79 -15.33 -2.21
N HIS A 146 11.88 -14.65 -1.51
CA HIS A 146 11.69 -14.83 -0.08
C HIS A 146 10.98 -16.15 0.20
N ALA A 147 11.28 -16.78 1.33
CA ALA A 147 10.73 -18.10 1.67
C ALA A 147 9.19 -18.10 1.83
N ALA A 148 8.59 -16.92 2.02
CA ALA A 148 7.14 -16.74 2.16
C ALA A 148 6.43 -16.42 0.82
N ASP A 149 7.16 -16.28 -0.30
CA ASP A 149 6.57 -15.82 -1.56
C ASP A 149 5.38 -16.68 -1.98
N ASP A 150 5.53 -18.00 -2.05
CA ASP A 150 4.46 -18.91 -2.47
C ASP A 150 3.25 -18.88 -1.52
N ASP A 151 3.49 -18.82 -0.20
CA ASP A 151 2.44 -18.77 0.81
C ASP A 151 1.66 -17.45 0.74
N VAL A 152 2.35 -16.33 0.51
CA VAL A 152 1.71 -15.01 0.38
C VAL A 152 0.96 -14.87 -0.94
N LEU A 153 1.48 -15.42 -2.05
CA LEU A 153 0.74 -15.47 -3.31
C LEU A 153 -0.56 -16.26 -3.17
N ALA A 154 -0.52 -17.42 -2.50
CA ALA A 154 -1.72 -18.20 -2.21
C ALA A 154 -2.72 -17.41 -1.35
N LEU A 155 -2.23 -16.73 -0.30
CA LEU A 155 -3.04 -15.89 0.58
C LEU A 155 -3.72 -14.72 -0.15
N ILE A 156 -2.98 -14.01 -1.01
CA ILE A 156 -3.55 -12.94 -1.86
C ILE A 156 -4.63 -13.51 -2.78
N GLY A 157 -4.45 -14.74 -3.28
CA GLY A 157 -5.46 -15.45 -4.06
C GLY A 157 -6.77 -15.68 -3.29
N GLU A 158 -6.69 -15.98 -1.99
CA GLU A 158 -7.88 -16.09 -1.13
C GLU A 158 -8.58 -14.73 -0.93
N PHE A 159 -7.82 -13.64 -0.92
CA PHE A 159 -8.36 -12.29 -0.76
C PHE A 159 -9.05 -11.78 -2.02
N ILE A 160 -8.63 -12.25 -3.20
CA ILE A 160 -9.11 -11.78 -4.50
C ILE A 160 -9.50 -12.98 -5.40
N PRO A 161 -10.52 -13.77 -5.00
CA PRO A 161 -10.76 -15.13 -5.54
C PRO A 161 -11.14 -15.18 -7.04
N ASN A 162 -11.49 -14.05 -7.65
CA ASN A 162 -11.88 -13.97 -9.06
C ASN A 162 -10.73 -13.52 -9.98
N ARG A 163 -9.48 -13.54 -9.49
CA ARG A 163 -8.30 -13.12 -10.24
C ARG A 163 -7.19 -14.17 -10.15
N GLU A 164 -6.48 -14.34 -11.26
CA GLU A 164 -5.23 -15.09 -11.27
C GLU A 164 -4.15 -14.30 -10.50
N VAL A 165 -3.42 -14.97 -9.62
CA VAL A 165 -2.27 -14.36 -8.92
C VAL A 165 -1.00 -14.68 -9.67
N VAL A 166 -0.28 -13.65 -10.11
CA VAL A 166 0.98 -13.79 -10.85
C VAL A 166 2.10 -13.13 -10.06
N GLY A 167 2.98 -13.96 -9.47
CA GLY A 167 4.21 -13.48 -8.84
C GLY A 167 5.28 -13.16 -9.88
N LEU A 168 5.89 -11.98 -9.81
CA LEU A 168 7.04 -11.60 -10.64
C LEU A 168 8.27 -11.33 -9.78
N ASP A 169 9.34 -12.10 -10.01
CA ASP A 169 10.63 -11.95 -9.31
C ASP A 169 11.42 -10.74 -9.83
N ILE A 170 10.85 -9.57 -9.54
CA ILE A 170 11.39 -8.25 -9.88
C ILE A 170 11.29 -7.29 -8.68
N GLY A 171 10.78 -7.75 -7.53
CA GLY A 171 10.58 -6.90 -6.36
C GLY A 171 11.88 -6.28 -5.86
N GLY A 172 12.97 -7.06 -5.80
CA GLY A 172 14.27 -6.57 -5.37
C GLY A 172 14.84 -5.45 -6.25
N ILE A 173 14.71 -5.56 -7.59
CA ILE A 173 15.22 -4.53 -8.51
C ILE A 173 14.36 -3.26 -8.47
N LEU A 174 13.05 -3.38 -8.34
CA LEU A 174 12.15 -2.22 -8.24
C LEU A 174 12.36 -1.50 -6.92
N ALA A 175 12.45 -2.23 -5.80
CA ALA A 175 12.68 -1.64 -4.48
C ALA A 175 14.03 -0.94 -4.40
N TYR A 176 15.07 -1.48 -5.05
CA TYR A 176 16.36 -0.80 -5.20
C TYR A 176 16.24 0.54 -5.96
N GLY A 177 15.29 0.65 -6.87
CA GLY A 177 14.96 1.87 -7.59
C GLY A 177 13.95 2.79 -6.87
N GLY A 178 13.51 2.45 -5.67
CA GLY A 178 12.59 3.26 -4.85
C GLY A 178 11.10 2.97 -5.05
N GLY A 179 10.70 1.81 -5.58
CA GLY A 179 9.28 1.48 -5.74
C GLY A 179 8.99 0.00 -5.95
N GLY A 180 7.78 -0.32 -6.40
CA GLY A 180 7.38 -1.68 -6.78
C GLY A 180 6.57 -1.69 -8.09
N ILE A 181 5.79 -2.76 -8.30
CA ILE A 181 5.02 -2.93 -9.55
C ILE A 181 3.93 -1.85 -9.65
N HIS A 182 3.23 -1.57 -8.55
CA HIS A 182 2.21 -0.51 -8.51
C HIS A 182 2.80 0.84 -8.94
N CYS A 183 3.96 1.21 -8.40
CA CYS A 183 4.61 2.51 -8.63
C CYS A 183 4.94 2.80 -10.11
N ILE A 184 5.12 1.77 -10.94
CA ILE A 184 5.47 1.91 -12.37
C ILE A 184 4.27 1.70 -13.31
N THR A 185 3.06 1.64 -12.76
CA THR A 185 1.81 1.38 -13.50
C THR A 185 0.76 2.45 -13.24
N GLN A 186 -0.18 2.61 -14.16
CA GLN A 186 -1.33 3.49 -14.01
C GLN A 186 -2.48 2.97 -14.86
N GLN A 187 -3.61 2.64 -14.22
CA GLN A 187 -4.81 2.17 -14.92
C GLN A 187 -5.50 3.30 -15.66
N ILE A 188 -6.05 2.98 -16.82
CA ILE A 188 -7.02 3.82 -17.52
C ILE A 188 -8.34 3.03 -17.53
N PRO A 189 -9.35 3.44 -16.74
CA PRO A 189 -10.64 2.76 -16.70
C PRO A 189 -11.29 2.69 -18.09
N ALA A 190 -11.97 1.58 -18.37
CA ALA A 190 -12.85 1.49 -19.53
C ALA A 190 -14.08 2.40 -19.33
N LEU A 191 -14.63 2.91 -20.43
CA LEU A 191 -15.82 3.76 -20.44
C LEU A 191 -17.12 2.95 -20.39
#